data_AF-A0A4R3TKR6-F1
#
_entry.id   AF-A0A4R3TKR6-F1
#
_cell.length_a   1.000
_cell.length_b   1.000
_cell.length_c   1.000
_cell.angle_alpha   90.00
_cell.angle_beta   90.00
_cell.angle_gamma   90.00
#
_symmetry.space_group_name_H-M   'P 1'
#
loop_
_entity.id
_entity.type
_entity.pdbx_description
1 polymer ?
#
loop_
_entity_poly.entity_id
_entity_poly.type
_entity_poly.pdbx_seq_one_letter_code
_entity_poly.pdbx_strand_id
1 'polypeptide(L)'
;MQAFLWQQGEFLLRILLAGVCGAMIGYERKSRNKEAGIRTHMIVAMGAALIMIVSKYGFGDLLGKEGVALDPSRIAAQIVTGVGFLGAGMIFMRKNTISGLTTAAGIWAISAIGMAIGSGLYLLGILTAFVILLIQITLHSNHKWLRETYKDDVCFVIEKDKKNIEDLQKRLQQLHMEILNAKVEEKDDCYHVDFVVNYPKNYDADVLMKLFQEISYIKELDV
;
A
#
# COMPACT_ATOMS: atom_id res chain seq x y z
N MET A 1 3.24 46.42 -0.13
CA MET A 1 1.98 45.74 0.27
C MET A 1 1.42 44.86 -0.85
N GLN A 2 1.14 45.39 -2.06
CA GLN A 2 0.53 44.62 -3.15
C GLN A 2 1.36 43.41 -3.63
N ALA A 3 2.68 43.58 -3.83
CA ALA A 3 3.56 42.49 -4.26
C ALA A 3 3.61 41.31 -3.26
N PHE A 4 3.60 41.62 -1.96
CA PHE A 4 3.54 40.61 -0.90
C PHE A 4 2.24 39.81 -0.96
N LEU A 5 1.09 40.49 -1.09
CA LEU A 5 -0.21 39.84 -1.19
C LEU A 5 -0.31 38.95 -2.44
N TRP A 6 0.25 39.39 -3.57
CA TRP A 6 0.30 38.59 -4.80
C TRP A 6 1.10 37.30 -4.61
N GLN A 7 2.26 37.40 -3.98
CA GLN A 7 3.10 36.24 -3.69
C GLN A 7 2.42 35.25 -2.74
N GLN A 8 1.75 35.73 -1.68
CA GLN A 8 0.99 34.86 -0.78
C GLN A 8 -0.18 34.18 -1.51
N GLY A 9 -0.85 34.90 -2.42
CA GLY A 9 -1.89 34.34 -3.28
C GLY A 9 -1.36 33.24 -4.19
N GLU A 10 -0.18 33.45 -4.80
CA GLU A 10 0.49 32.42 -5.59
C GLU A 10 0.79 31.17 -4.76
N PHE A 11 1.38 31.32 -3.57
CA PHE A 11 1.67 30.21 -2.66
C PHE A 11 0.42 29.43 -2.25
N LEU A 12 -0.67 30.13 -1.95
CA LEU A 12 -1.96 29.50 -1.66
C LEU A 12 -2.45 28.68 -2.86
N LEU A 13 -2.34 29.21 -4.09
CA LEU A 13 -2.69 28.48 -5.30
C LEU A 13 -1.83 27.23 -5.50
N ARG A 14 -0.53 27.27 -5.18
CA ARG A 14 0.33 26.08 -5.22
C ARG A 14 -0.17 25.00 -4.26
N ILE A 15 -0.51 25.38 -3.03
CA ILE A 15 -1.02 24.47 -2.00
C ILE A 15 -2.35 23.85 -2.46
N LEU A 16 -3.27 24.66 -2.97
CA LEU A 16 -4.56 24.19 -3.49
C LEU A 16 -4.37 23.24 -4.68
N LEU A 17 -3.46 23.56 -5.61
CA LEU A 17 -3.14 22.70 -6.75
C LEU A 17 -2.55 21.34 -6.32
N ALA A 18 -1.66 21.34 -5.32
CA ALA A 18 -1.17 20.11 -4.70
C ALA A 18 -2.32 19.32 -4.07
N GLY A 19 -3.23 20.00 -3.37
CA GLY A 19 -4.46 19.41 -2.82
C GLY A 19 -5.34 18.77 -3.89
N VAL A 20 -5.54 19.41 -5.05
CA VAL A 20 -6.29 18.84 -6.19
C VAL A 20 -5.63 17.57 -6.71
N CYS A 21 -4.30 17.57 -6.88
CA CYS A 21 -3.56 16.36 -7.27
C CYS A 21 -3.75 15.23 -6.23
N GLY A 22 -3.66 15.58 -4.94
CA GLY A 22 -3.93 14.65 -3.84
C GLY A 22 -5.37 14.13 -3.82
N ALA A 23 -6.35 14.97 -4.15
CA ALA A 23 -7.75 14.59 -4.23
C ALA A 23 -8.00 13.57 -5.35
N MET A 24 -7.40 13.78 -6.53
CA MET A 24 -7.54 12.87 -7.67
C MET A 24 -6.98 11.47 -7.35
N ILE A 25 -5.76 11.39 -6.81
CA ILE A 25 -5.16 10.11 -6.39
C ILE A 25 -5.97 9.50 -5.24
N GLY A 26 -6.32 10.28 -4.23
CA GLY A 26 -7.10 9.78 -3.10
C GLY A 26 -8.52 9.32 -3.47
N TYR A 27 -9.11 9.86 -4.55
CA TYR A 27 -10.41 9.44 -5.08
C TYR A 27 -10.31 8.05 -5.69
N GLU A 28 -9.30 7.84 -6.53
CA GLU A 28 -8.96 6.52 -7.07
C GLU A 28 -8.81 5.51 -5.93
N ARG A 29 -8.00 5.84 -4.93
CA ARG A 29 -7.74 4.96 -3.77
C ARG A 29 -9.00 4.65 -2.97
N LYS A 30 -9.84 5.66 -2.71
CA LYS A 30 -11.10 5.49 -1.98
C LYS A 30 -12.09 4.63 -2.76
N SER A 31 -12.19 4.81 -4.07
CA SER A 31 -13.07 4.01 -4.93
C SER A 31 -12.72 2.52 -4.93
N ARG A 32 -11.48 2.19 -4.53
CA ARG A 32 -10.96 0.82 -4.41
C ARG A 32 -10.92 0.29 -2.97
N ASN A 33 -11.67 0.91 -2.04
CA ASN A 33 -11.75 0.51 -0.63
C ASN A 33 -10.39 0.41 0.08
N LYS A 34 -9.45 1.31 -0.27
CA LYS A 34 -8.14 1.38 0.36
C LYS A 34 -8.17 2.27 1.59
N GLU A 35 -7.34 1.94 2.58
CA GLU A 35 -7.36 2.52 3.93
C GLU A 35 -7.22 4.05 3.95
N ALA A 36 -6.34 4.63 3.12
CA ALA A 36 -6.22 6.08 2.96
C ALA A 36 -7.00 6.57 1.74
N GLY A 37 -7.99 7.42 1.98
CA GLY A 37 -8.84 8.01 0.95
C GLY A 37 -8.45 9.43 0.54
N ILE A 38 -9.43 10.14 -0.03
CA ILE A 38 -9.33 11.51 -0.55
C ILE A 38 -8.73 12.47 0.49
N ARG A 39 -9.31 12.51 1.70
CA ARG A 39 -8.93 13.46 2.75
C ARG A 39 -7.45 13.33 3.11
N THR A 40 -6.96 12.10 3.28
CA THR A 40 -5.57 11.84 3.68
C THR A 40 -4.60 12.32 2.60
N HIS A 41 -4.83 11.93 1.34
CA HIS A 41 -3.95 12.32 0.24
C HIS A 41 -3.94 13.84 0.00
N MET A 42 -5.09 14.50 0.12
CA MET A 42 -5.19 15.96 0.03
C MET A 42 -4.36 16.65 1.11
N ILE A 43 -4.55 16.28 2.38
CA ILE A 43 -3.87 16.92 3.52
C ILE A 43 -2.35 16.71 3.42
N VAL A 44 -1.90 15.51 3.06
CA VAL A 44 -0.47 15.21 2.90
C VAL A 44 0.14 16.03 1.76
N ALA A 45 -0.53 16.13 0.61
CA ALA A 45 -0.06 16.92 -0.53
C ALA A 45 0.05 18.41 -0.18
N MET A 46 -0.98 18.96 0.46
CA MET A 46 -1.04 20.36 0.88
C MET A 46 0.02 20.68 1.95
N GLY A 47 0.17 19.80 2.94
CA GLY A 47 1.18 19.92 3.98
C GLY A 47 2.60 19.90 3.41
N ALA A 48 2.90 18.95 2.51
CA ALA A 48 4.19 18.88 1.84
C ALA A 48 4.48 20.13 0.99
N ALA A 49 3.47 20.64 0.27
CA ALA A 49 3.60 21.89 -0.49
C ALA A 49 3.90 23.09 0.41
N LEU A 50 3.17 23.23 1.52
CA LEU A 50 3.39 24.29 2.50
C LEU A 50 4.79 24.22 3.12
N ILE A 51 5.21 23.04 3.58
CA ILE A 51 6.55 22.85 4.17
C ILE A 51 7.64 23.18 3.14
N MET A 52 7.46 22.79 1.87
CA MET A 52 8.40 23.14 0.81
C MET A 52 8.46 24.65 0.54
N ILE A 53 7.31 25.33 0.55
CA ILE A 53 7.25 26.80 0.40
C ILE A 53 7.98 27.49 1.55
N VAL A 54 7.74 27.07 2.80
CA VAL A 54 8.47 27.59 3.98
C VAL A 54 9.97 27.33 3.84
N SER A 55 10.35 26.12 3.44
CA SER A 55 11.74 25.72 3.26
C SER A 55 12.47 26.58 2.22
N LYS A 56 11.80 26.90 1.10
CA LYS A 56 12.40 27.63 -0.03
C LYS A 56 12.32 29.16 0.11
N TYR A 57 11.26 29.69 0.72
CA TYR A 57 10.95 31.12 0.67
C TYR A 57 10.78 31.78 2.06
N GLY A 58 10.71 30.99 3.14
CA GLY A 58 10.32 31.48 4.48
C GLY A 58 11.40 32.27 5.24
N PHE A 59 12.65 32.26 4.78
CA PHE A 59 13.81 32.82 5.50
C PHE A 59 14.44 34.02 4.78
N GLY A 60 13.65 34.73 3.97
CA GLY A 60 14.17 35.85 3.17
C GLY A 60 14.73 37.02 4.00
N ASP A 61 14.25 37.19 5.22
CA ASP A 61 14.72 38.17 6.21
C ASP A 61 16.15 37.91 6.74
N LEU A 62 16.67 36.71 6.49
CA LEU A 62 18.02 36.30 6.87
C LEU A 62 19.03 36.40 5.72
N LEU A 63 18.57 36.65 4.49
CA LEU A 63 19.45 36.80 3.31
C LEU A 63 20.40 37.99 3.49
N GLY A 64 21.70 37.76 3.29
CA GLY A 64 22.72 38.81 3.34
C GLY A 64 23.26 39.15 4.74
N LYS A 65 22.82 38.46 5.79
CA LYS A 65 23.45 38.57 7.13
C LYS A 65 24.79 37.86 7.14
N GLU A 66 25.83 38.53 7.65
CA GLU A 66 27.16 37.93 7.78
C GLU A 66 27.12 36.65 8.63
N GLY A 67 27.79 35.61 8.17
CA GLY A 67 27.86 34.31 8.84
C GLY A 67 26.61 33.43 8.70
N VAL A 68 25.57 33.85 7.96
CA VAL A 68 24.36 33.05 7.75
C VAL A 68 24.35 32.41 6.36
N ALA A 69 24.39 31.08 6.32
CA ALA A 69 24.17 30.30 5.10
C ALA A 69 22.79 29.62 5.13
N LEU A 70 21.91 29.98 4.20
CA LEU A 70 20.59 29.37 4.09
C LEU A 70 20.63 28.09 3.27
N ASP A 71 20.03 27.04 3.82
CA ASP A 71 19.95 25.72 3.18
C ASP A 71 18.49 25.24 3.12
N PRO A 72 17.77 25.56 2.02
CA PRO A 72 16.41 25.11 1.77
C PRO A 72 16.22 23.60 1.69
N SER A 73 17.29 22.80 1.63
CA SER A 73 17.16 21.34 1.57
C SER A 73 16.83 20.73 2.94
N ARG A 74 17.16 21.42 4.05
CA ARG A 74 17.03 20.86 5.41
C ARG A 74 15.60 20.60 5.84
N ILE A 75 14.71 21.59 5.69
CA ILE A 75 13.30 21.43 6.04
C ILE A 75 12.59 20.56 5.00
N ALA A 76 12.95 20.69 3.71
CA ALA A 76 12.45 19.82 2.65
C ALA A 76 12.76 18.33 2.91
N ALA A 77 13.96 18.00 3.38
CA ALA A 77 14.34 16.63 3.71
C ALA A 77 13.49 16.04 4.85
N GLN A 78 13.01 16.85 5.79
CA GLN A 78 12.14 16.39 6.87
C GLN A 78 10.77 15.90 6.39
N ILE A 79 10.32 16.33 5.20
CA ILE A 79 9.09 15.82 4.60
C ILE A 79 9.25 14.32 4.31
N VAL A 80 10.38 13.91 3.71
CA VAL A 80 10.66 12.50 3.37
C VAL A 80 10.71 11.65 4.64
N THR A 81 11.38 12.13 5.68
CA THR A 81 11.46 11.45 6.99
C THR A 81 10.08 11.35 7.65
N GLY A 82 9.33 12.44 7.72
CA GLY A 82 8.02 12.48 8.37
C GLY A 82 6.97 11.62 7.66
N VAL A 83 7.00 11.58 6.33
CA VAL A 83 6.10 10.73 5.54
C VAL A 83 6.51 9.26 5.64
N GLY A 84 7.79 8.95 5.82
CA GLY A 84 8.25 7.60 6.14
C GLY A 84 7.59 7.04 7.41
N PHE A 85 7.47 7.87 8.46
CA PHE A 85 6.75 7.50 9.69
C PHE A 85 5.26 7.25 9.45
N LEU A 86 4.57 8.14 8.73
CA LEU A 86 3.16 7.94 8.37
C LEU A 86 2.96 6.69 7.51
N GLY A 87 3.86 6.44 6.56
CA GLY A 87 3.84 5.25 5.71
C GLY A 87 4.01 3.96 6.49
N ALA A 88 4.96 3.92 7.43
CA ALA A 88 5.12 2.76 8.34
C ALA A 88 3.86 2.50 9.16
N GLY A 89 3.19 3.56 9.64
CA GLY A 89 1.93 3.46 10.38
C GLY A 89 0.73 2.95 9.55
N MET A 90 0.86 2.84 8.23
CA MET A 90 -0.16 2.28 7.34
C MET A 90 0.11 0.81 6.97
N ILE A 91 1.28 0.26 7.28
CA ILE A 91 1.64 -1.11 6.92
C ILE A 91 1.36 -2.03 8.12
N PHE A 92 0.46 -2.98 7.94
CA PHE A 92 0.06 -3.92 8.98
C PHE A 92 0.24 -5.36 8.51
N MET A 93 0.68 -6.23 9.41
CA MET A 93 0.82 -7.66 9.16
C MET A 93 -0.19 -8.44 10.02
N ARG A 94 -1.01 -9.28 9.38
CA ARG A 94 -1.98 -10.15 10.07
C ARG A 94 -1.94 -11.54 9.45
N LYS A 95 -1.76 -12.59 10.28
CA LYS A 95 -1.71 -14.00 9.83
C LYS A 95 -0.92 -14.17 8.51
N ASN A 96 0.35 -13.74 8.52
CA ASN A 96 1.25 -13.85 7.36
C ASN A 96 0.90 -13.01 6.10
N THR A 97 -0.14 -12.17 6.14
CA THR A 97 -0.50 -11.23 5.06
C THR A 97 -0.13 -9.79 5.42
N ILE A 98 0.45 -9.05 4.46
CA ILE A 98 0.80 -7.64 4.63
C ILE A 98 -0.21 -6.76 3.89
N SER A 99 -0.91 -5.89 4.62
CA SER A 99 -1.78 -4.85 4.07
C SER A 99 -1.08 -3.49 4.05
N GLY A 100 -1.62 -2.57 3.23
CA GLY A 100 -1.27 -1.16 3.32
C GLY A 100 -0.01 -0.71 2.57
N LEU A 101 0.83 -1.63 2.06
CA LEU A 101 2.04 -1.32 1.27
C LEU A 101 1.81 -0.30 0.15
N THR A 102 0.82 -0.53 -0.70
CA THR A 102 0.50 0.38 -1.82
C THR A 102 -0.07 1.72 -1.36
N THR A 103 -0.73 1.74 -0.21
CA THR A 103 -1.26 2.96 0.39
C THR A 103 -0.13 3.80 0.98
N ALA A 104 0.82 3.18 1.70
CA ALA A 104 2.03 3.82 2.19
C ALA A 104 2.86 4.42 1.04
N ALA A 105 3.07 3.65 -0.04
CA ALA A 105 3.74 4.14 -1.24
C ALA A 105 3.00 5.31 -1.91
N GLY A 106 1.67 5.28 -1.93
CA GLY A 106 0.83 6.36 -2.46
C GLY A 106 0.96 7.66 -1.64
N ILE A 107 0.97 7.56 -0.31
CA ILE A 107 1.18 8.70 0.60
C ILE A 107 2.59 9.29 0.41
N TRP A 108 3.60 8.44 0.26
CA TRP A 108 4.96 8.86 -0.04
C TRP A 108 5.04 9.61 -1.37
N ALA A 109 4.46 9.05 -2.44
CA ALA A 109 4.51 9.65 -3.76
C ALA A 109 3.73 10.98 -3.82
N ILE A 110 2.58 11.09 -3.16
CA ILE A 110 1.82 12.35 -3.15
C ILE A 110 2.52 13.46 -2.37
N SER A 111 3.29 13.13 -1.32
CA SER A 111 4.13 14.14 -0.66
C SER A 111 5.20 14.70 -1.60
N ALA A 112 5.80 13.85 -2.44
CA ALA A 112 6.79 14.29 -3.42
C ALA A 112 6.16 15.20 -4.49
N ILE A 113 4.94 14.90 -4.93
CA ILE A 113 4.14 15.76 -5.82
C ILE A 113 3.85 17.12 -5.14
N GLY A 114 3.45 17.11 -3.88
CA GLY A 114 3.23 18.31 -3.08
C GLY A 114 4.49 19.18 -2.98
N MET A 115 5.65 18.57 -2.74
CA MET A 115 6.95 19.26 -2.75
C MET A 115 7.27 19.85 -4.13
N ALA A 116 7.09 19.10 -5.20
CA ALA A 116 7.32 19.59 -6.56
C ALA A 116 6.47 20.84 -6.84
N ILE A 117 5.17 20.78 -6.56
CA ILE A 117 4.25 21.90 -6.78
C ILE A 117 4.60 23.09 -5.85
N GLY A 118 4.86 22.84 -4.56
CA GLY A 118 5.25 23.89 -3.60
C GLY A 118 6.54 24.61 -4.01
N SER A 119 7.53 23.88 -4.52
CA SER A 119 8.78 24.46 -5.03
C SER A 119 8.60 25.25 -6.33
N GLY A 120 7.50 25.06 -7.05
CA GLY A 120 7.16 25.71 -8.33
C GLY A 120 7.37 24.83 -9.57
N LEU A 121 7.71 23.55 -9.39
CA LEU A 121 7.86 22.57 -10.47
C LEU A 121 6.49 22.00 -10.88
N TYR A 122 5.58 22.86 -11.31
CA TYR A 122 4.18 22.52 -11.59
C TYR A 122 4.03 21.41 -12.62
N LEU A 123 4.70 21.56 -13.77
CA LEU A 123 4.62 20.60 -14.87
C LEU A 123 5.06 19.21 -14.41
N LEU A 124 6.19 19.14 -13.68
CA LEU A 124 6.72 17.88 -13.17
C LEU A 124 5.78 17.25 -12.15
N GLY A 125 5.24 18.04 -11.21
CA GLY A 125 4.31 17.56 -10.19
C GLY A 125 2.99 17.03 -10.81
N ILE A 126 2.40 17.77 -11.73
CA ILE A 126 1.14 17.40 -12.40
C ILE A 126 1.34 16.16 -13.29
N LEU A 127 2.38 16.14 -14.13
CA LEU A 127 2.66 14.98 -14.98
C LEU A 127 2.95 13.73 -14.16
N THR A 128 3.68 13.85 -13.05
CA THR A 128 3.93 12.71 -12.15
C THR A 128 2.63 12.23 -11.51
N ALA A 129 1.74 13.12 -11.06
CA ALA A 129 0.43 12.74 -10.55
C ALA A 129 -0.39 11.98 -11.60
N PHE A 130 -0.37 12.44 -12.86
CA PHE A 130 -1.06 11.79 -13.96
C PHE A 130 -0.48 10.41 -14.28
N VAL A 131 0.85 10.27 -14.33
CA VAL A 131 1.52 8.97 -14.55
C VAL A 131 1.17 8.00 -13.43
N ILE A 132 1.17 8.45 -12.17
CA ILE A 132 0.78 7.61 -11.04
C ILE A 132 -0.68 7.16 -11.16
N LEU A 133 -1.61 8.06 -11.47
CA LEU A 133 -3.01 7.71 -11.72
C LEU A 133 -3.14 6.69 -12.86
N LEU A 134 -2.42 6.89 -13.95
CA LEU A 134 -2.43 5.99 -15.10
C LEU A 134 -1.94 4.60 -14.70
N ILE A 135 -0.83 4.49 -13.97
CA ILE A 135 -0.33 3.21 -13.44
C ILE A 135 -1.38 2.57 -12.53
N GLN A 136 -1.98 3.31 -11.60
CA GLN A 136 -2.96 2.74 -10.68
C GLN A 136 -4.22 2.25 -11.41
N ILE A 137 -4.65 2.95 -12.46
CA ILE A 137 -5.79 2.55 -13.30
C ILE A 137 -5.46 1.33 -14.18
N THR A 138 -4.33 1.36 -14.90
CA THR A 138 -3.98 0.30 -15.86
C THR A 138 -3.60 -1.01 -15.17
N LEU A 139 -2.80 -0.94 -14.11
CA LEU A 139 -2.29 -2.12 -13.41
C LEU A 139 -3.39 -2.80 -12.58
N HIS A 140 -4.42 -2.06 -12.19
CA HIS A 140 -5.59 -2.63 -11.53
C HIS A 140 -6.65 -3.17 -12.51
N SER A 141 -6.70 -2.67 -13.74
CA SER A 141 -7.70 -3.08 -14.74
C SER A 141 -7.43 -4.50 -15.24
N ASN A 142 -7.84 -5.49 -14.44
CA ASN A 142 -8.07 -6.91 -14.73
C ASN A 142 -7.24 -7.56 -15.87
N HIS A 143 -5.98 -7.17 -16.03
CA HIS A 143 -5.09 -7.80 -16.98
C HIS A 143 -4.64 -9.09 -16.32
N LYS A 144 -5.03 -10.22 -16.93
CA LYS A 144 -4.66 -11.60 -16.57
C LYS A 144 -3.16 -11.83 -16.31
N TRP A 145 -2.31 -10.85 -16.62
CA TRP A 145 -0.86 -10.85 -16.53
C TRP A 145 -0.31 -10.58 -15.11
N LEU A 146 -1.10 -10.02 -14.20
CA LEU A 146 -0.68 -9.66 -12.84
C LEU A 146 -1.54 -10.35 -11.77
N ARG A 147 -1.88 -11.63 -11.99
CA ARG A 147 -2.62 -12.42 -11.00
C ARG A 147 -1.79 -12.51 -9.71
N GLU A 148 -2.12 -11.70 -8.71
CA GLU A 148 -1.74 -11.97 -7.33
C GLU A 148 -2.42 -13.28 -6.93
N THR A 149 -1.60 -14.30 -6.75
CA THR A 149 -2.00 -15.59 -6.20
C THR A 149 -2.22 -15.41 -4.70
N TYR A 150 -3.34 -15.90 -4.16
CA TYR A 150 -3.67 -15.74 -2.74
C TYR A 150 -2.91 -16.79 -1.95
N LYS A 151 -2.20 -16.34 -0.90
CA LYS A 151 -1.53 -17.21 0.07
C LYS A 151 -2.40 -17.27 1.33
N ASP A 152 -2.96 -18.43 1.62
CA ASP A 152 -3.64 -18.68 2.88
C ASP A 152 -3.03 -19.89 3.58
N ASP A 153 -3.09 -19.84 4.92
CA ASP A 153 -2.74 -20.96 5.79
C ASP A 153 -3.99 -21.83 5.93
N VAL A 154 -3.98 -23.04 5.38
CA VAL A 154 -5.09 -24.00 5.50
C VAL A 154 -4.67 -25.13 6.43
N CYS A 155 -5.36 -25.28 7.55
CA CYS A 155 -5.11 -26.33 8.53
C CYS A 155 -6.07 -27.49 8.31
N PHE A 156 -5.52 -28.69 8.06
CA PHE A 156 -6.28 -29.93 7.96
C PHE A 156 -6.02 -30.80 9.18
N VAL A 157 -7.08 -31.18 9.89
CA VAL A 157 -7.02 -32.23 10.92
C VAL A 157 -7.40 -33.55 10.28
N ILE A 158 -6.44 -34.46 10.15
CA ILE A 158 -6.63 -35.74 9.46
C ILE A 158 -6.36 -36.93 10.37
N GLU A 159 -7.01 -38.06 10.07
CA GLU A 159 -6.71 -39.33 10.73
C GLU A 159 -5.26 -39.76 10.52
N LYS A 160 -4.70 -40.42 11.54
CA LYS A 160 -3.30 -40.79 11.64
C LYS A 160 -2.92 -41.93 10.69
N ASP A 161 -2.82 -41.61 9.41
CA ASP A 161 -2.24 -42.45 8.38
C ASP A 161 -1.36 -41.59 7.46
N LYS A 162 -0.10 -42.00 7.27
CA LYS A 162 0.84 -41.32 6.37
C LYS A 162 0.32 -41.29 4.93
N LYS A 163 -0.49 -42.27 4.52
CA LYS A 163 -1.13 -42.31 3.20
C LYS A 163 -2.12 -41.17 3.00
N ASN A 164 -2.78 -40.70 4.08
CA ASN A 164 -3.73 -39.59 4.03
C ASN A 164 -3.03 -38.25 3.76
N ILE A 165 -1.82 -38.06 4.31
CA ILE A 165 -0.98 -36.88 4.04
C ILE A 165 -0.59 -36.86 2.55
N GLU A 166 -0.15 -38.00 2.01
CA GLU A 166 0.25 -38.12 0.61
C GLU A 166 -0.94 -37.92 -0.35
N ASP A 167 -2.12 -38.45 -0.04
CA ASP A 167 -3.33 -38.24 -0.84
C ASP A 167 -3.77 -36.77 -0.83
N LEU A 168 -3.73 -36.13 0.34
CA LEU A 168 -4.09 -34.72 0.49
C LEU A 168 -3.14 -33.81 -0.31
N GLN A 169 -1.83 -34.06 -0.26
CA GLN A 169 -0.85 -33.33 -1.09
C GLN A 169 -1.12 -33.51 -2.59
N LYS A 170 -1.41 -34.74 -3.04
CA LYS A 170 -1.72 -35.02 -4.45
C LYS A 170 -3.00 -34.31 -4.90
N ARG A 171 -4.04 -34.26 -4.07
CA ARG A 171 -5.30 -33.58 -4.38
C ARG A 171 -5.12 -32.07 -4.50
N LEU A 172 -4.37 -31.46 -3.59
CA LEU A 172 -4.03 -30.04 -3.67
C LEU A 172 -3.32 -29.72 -5.00
N GLN A 173 -2.35 -30.54 -5.40
CA GLN A 173 -1.67 -30.41 -6.69
C GLN A 173 -2.61 -30.60 -7.89
N GLN A 174 -3.52 -31.57 -7.86
CA GLN A 174 -4.52 -31.79 -8.93
C GLN A 174 -5.49 -30.62 -9.08
N LEU A 175 -5.81 -29.93 -7.99
CA LEU A 175 -6.64 -28.73 -7.98
C LEU A 175 -5.89 -27.46 -8.40
N HIS A 176 -4.63 -27.60 -8.87
CA HIS A 176 -3.74 -26.51 -9.26
C HIS A 176 -3.43 -25.55 -8.09
N MET A 177 -3.46 -26.06 -6.85
CA MET A 177 -2.98 -25.35 -5.67
C MET A 177 -1.51 -25.67 -5.45
N GLU A 178 -0.68 -24.63 -5.37
CA GLU A 178 0.76 -24.79 -5.15
C GLU A 178 1.03 -24.76 -3.64
N ILE A 179 1.62 -25.84 -3.12
CA ILE A 179 1.99 -25.94 -1.71
C ILE A 179 3.34 -25.23 -1.52
N LEU A 180 3.35 -24.11 -0.81
CA LEU A 180 4.56 -23.33 -0.53
C LEU A 180 5.31 -23.89 0.69
N ASN A 181 4.56 -24.33 1.69
CA ASN A 181 5.10 -24.92 2.90
C ASN A 181 4.10 -25.92 3.49
N ALA A 182 4.62 -26.93 4.18
CA ALA A 182 3.82 -27.95 4.84
C ALA A 182 4.43 -28.22 6.22
N LYS A 183 3.64 -28.03 7.27
CA LYS A 183 4.01 -28.39 8.64
C LYS A 183 3.07 -29.49 9.12
N VAL A 184 3.63 -30.56 9.65
CA VAL A 184 2.86 -31.69 10.20
C VAL A 184 3.16 -31.76 11.69
N GLU A 185 2.14 -31.58 12.51
CA GLU A 185 2.20 -31.81 13.95
C GLU A 185 1.33 -33.01 14.32
N GLU A 186 1.83 -33.86 15.21
CA GLU A 186 1.08 -34.97 15.77
C GLU A 186 0.47 -34.54 17.11
N LYS A 187 -0.87 -34.57 17.22
CA LYS A 187 -1.62 -34.24 18.44
C LYS A 187 -2.84 -35.14 18.56
N ASP A 188 -3.10 -35.64 19.76
CA ASP A 188 -4.33 -36.35 20.12
C ASP A 188 -4.77 -37.43 19.10
N ASP A 189 -3.79 -38.24 18.66
CA ASP A 189 -3.97 -39.33 17.69
C ASP A 189 -4.48 -38.91 16.29
N CYS A 190 -4.26 -37.64 15.94
CA CYS A 190 -4.49 -37.06 14.62
C CYS A 190 -3.23 -36.35 14.11
N TYR A 191 -3.15 -36.12 12.80
CA TYR A 191 -2.18 -35.21 12.22
C TYR A 191 -2.84 -33.85 11.98
N HIS A 192 -2.24 -32.79 12.53
CA HIS A 192 -2.53 -31.42 12.16
C HIS A 192 -1.56 -31.04 11.05
N VAL A 193 -2.10 -30.82 9.85
CA VAL A 193 -1.32 -30.51 8.67
C VAL A 193 -1.61 -29.08 8.25
N ASP A 194 -0.68 -28.17 8.54
CA ASP A 194 -0.74 -26.78 8.12
C ASP A 194 -0.09 -26.68 6.74
N PHE A 195 -0.90 -26.38 5.71
CA PHE A 195 -0.38 -26.04 4.40
C PHE A 195 -0.48 -24.55 4.16
N VAL A 196 0.64 -23.95 3.75
CA VAL A 196 0.63 -22.64 3.12
C VAL A 196 0.38 -22.88 1.64
N VAL A 197 -0.86 -22.64 1.19
CA VAL A 197 -1.26 -22.91 -0.19
C VAL A 197 -1.42 -21.62 -0.97
N ASN A 198 -1.03 -21.70 -2.23
CA ASN A 198 -1.20 -20.64 -3.20
C ASN A 198 -2.27 -21.05 -4.21
N TYR A 199 -3.38 -20.32 -4.29
CA TYR A 199 -4.49 -20.68 -5.18
C TYR A 199 -5.10 -19.46 -5.89
N PRO A 200 -5.73 -19.66 -7.07
CA PRO A 200 -6.40 -18.58 -7.78
C PRO A 200 -7.71 -18.16 -7.08
N LYS A 201 -8.06 -16.87 -7.19
CA LYS A 201 -9.27 -16.22 -6.60
C LYS A 201 -10.63 -16.91 -6.74
N ASN A 202 -10.74 -17.95 -7.57
CA ASN A 202 -11.99 -18.70 -7.76
C ASN A 202 -12.25 -19.72 -6.65
N TYR A 203 -11.27 -19.98 -5.79
CA TYR A 203 -11.42 -20.80 -4.59
C TYR A 203 -11.51 -19.85 -3.40
N ASP A 204 -12.72 -19.56 -2.91
CA ASP A 204 -12.92 -18.85 -1.64
C ASP A 204 -12.92 -19.87 -0.49
N ALA A 205 -12.82 -19.43 0.77
CA ALA A 205 -12.81 -20.30 1.96
C ALA A 205 -14.01 -21.26 1.98
N ASP A 206 -15.19 -20.78 1.56
CA ASP A 206 -16.41 -21.59 1.43
C ASP A 206 -16.31 -22.70 0.38
N VAL A 207 -15.57 -22.44 -0.71
CA VAL A 207 -15.36 -23.42 -1.79
C VAL A 207 -14.36 -24.49 -1.33
N LEU A 208 -13.30 -24.08 -0.63
CA LEU A 208 -12.35 -24.99 -0.02
C LEU A 208 -13.02 -25.87 1.04
N MET A 209 -13.83 -25.29 1.93
CA MET A 209 -14.63 -26.06 2.90
C MET A 209 -15.48 -27.11 2.21
N LYS A 210 -16.23 -26.75 1.15
CA LYS A 210 -17.06 -27.72 0.41
C LYS A 210 -16.24 -28.83 -0.27
N LEU A 211 -15.08 -28.49 -0.85
CA LEU A 211 -14.23 -29.45 -1.56
C LEU A 211 -13.62 -30.51 -0.64
N PHE A 212 -13.30 -30.13 0.60
CA PHE A 212 -12.59 -31.01 1.53
C PHE A 212 -13.48 -31.61 2.62
N GLN A 213 -14.69 -31.09 2.87
CA GLN A 213 -15.67 -31.69 3.78
C GLN A 213 -16.17 -33.08 3.32
N GLU A 214 -16.12 -33.38 2.03
CA GLU A 214 -16.57 -34.67 1.48
C GLU A 214 -15.55 -35.82 1.66
N ILE A 215 -14.38 -35.54 2.22
CA ILE A 215 -13.28 -36.50 2.33
C ILE A 215 -13.30 -37.19 3.70
N SER A 216 -13.47 -38.51 3.69
CA SER A 216 -13.73 -39.32 4.89
C SER A 216 -12.64 -39.31 5.96
N TYR A 217 -11.38 -39.00 5.60
CA TYR A 217 -10.26 -38.98 6.54
C TYR A 217 -9.96 -37.58 7.11
N ILE A 218 -10.67 -36.54 6.67
CA ILE A 218 -10.55 -35.17 7.17
C ILE A 218 -11.60 -34.98 8.27
N LYS A 219 -11.15 -34.73 9.50
CA LYS A 219 -12.02 -34.52 10.67
C LYS A 219 -12.45 -33.07 10.81
N GLU A 220 -11.54 -32.14 10.50
CA GLU A 220 -11.76 -30.70 10.64
C GLU A 220 -10.91 -29.93 9.63
N LEU A 221 -11.44 -28.79 9.17
CA LEU A 221 -10.77 -27.85 8.27
C LEU A 221 -10.90 -26.44 8.85
N ASP A 222 -9.77 -25.76 9.03
CA ASP A 222 -9.72 -24.34 9.43
C ASP A 222 -8.98 -23.55 8.35
N VAL A 223 -9.59 -22.44 7.88
CA VAL A 223 -9.13 -21.58 6.77
C VAL A 223 -9.06 -20.13 7.26
#